data_AF-Q6FAE3-F1
#
_entry.id   AF-Q6FAE3-F1
#
_cell.length_a   1.000
_cell.length_b   1.000
_cell.length_c   1.000
_cell.angle_alpha   90.00
_cell.angle_beta   90.00
_cell.angle_gamma   90.00
#
_symmetry.space_group_name_H-M   'P 1'
#
loop_
_entity.id
_entity.type
_entity.pdbx_description
1 polymer ?
#
loop_
_entity_poly.entity_id
_entity_poly.type
_entity_poly.pdbx_seq_one_letter_code
_entity_poly.pdbx_strand_id
1 'polypeptide(L)'
;MNTLIDIGSSGLIPVIDGDIGGEVQPCVDARTLHKWLKNGDMFANWIKSRIKTYGFIENEDFALILENTKIKKGRGGNRRSVDYLLTLDVAKELSMVENNEQGRIARRYFINCEKVLRQAVFGLMDQFNKASIEFDKFSEIASSAGRTLSIVGKQYKPQAKQKVEELKTKVQPHLTHLELHND
;
A
#
# COMPACT_ATOMS: atom_id res chain seq x y z
N MET A 1 16.24 -4.77 2.78
CA MET A 1 16.23 -5.96 1.91
C MET A 1 14.82 -6.08 1.36
N ASN A 2 14.57 -5.52 0.18
CA ASN A 2 13.27 -5.64 -0.47
C ASN A 2 13.19 -7.01 -1.12
N THR A 3 12.18 -7.76 -0.72
CA THR A 3 11.86 -9.08 -1.23
C THR A 3 11.49 -8.93 -2.71
N LEU A 4 12.42 -9.27 -3.59
CA LEU A 4 12.14 -9.56 -4.98
C LEU A 4 11.08 -10.66 -4.99
N ILE A 5 9.89 -10.34 -5.49
CA ILE A 5 8.92 -11.35 -5.89
C ILE A 5 9.52 -12.02 -7.14
N ASP A 6 10.43 -12.96 -6.91
CA ASP A 6 10.92 -13.88 -7.94
C ASP A 6 9.86 -14.96 -8.16
N ILE A 7 8.91 -14.66 -9.05
CA ILE A 7 8.04 -15.69 -9.62
C ILE A 7 8.79 -16.25 -10.83
N GLY A 8 9.42 -17.40 -10.61
CA GLY A 8 10.29 -18.06 -11.57
C GLY A 8 9.68 -18.25 -12.98
N SER A 9 10.43 -17.77 -13.97
CA SER A 9 10.67 -18.34 -15.30
C SER A 9 9.54 -19.12 -15.99
N SER A 10 8.65 -18.42 -16.70
CA SER A 10 8.18 -18.79 -18.05
C SER A 10 7.31 -17.69 -18.68
N GLY A 11 7.95 -16.74 -19.36
CA GLY A 11 7.25 -15.86 -20.30
C GLY A 11 6.29 -14.83 -19.68
N LEU A 12 6.73 -14.03 -18.72
CA LEU A 12 6.00 -12.83 -18.30
C LEU A 12 6.92 -11.60 -18.41
N ILE A 13 6.34 -10.46 -18.76
CA ILE A 13 7.08 -9.19 -18.87
C ILE A 13 7.27 -8.64 -17.46
N PRO A 14 8.50 -8.43 -16.95
CA PRO A 14 8.71 -7.90 -15.62
C PRO A 14 8.12 -6.50 -15.47
N VAL A 15 7.38 -6.29 -14.37
CA VAL A 15 6.98 -4.96 -13.90
C VAL A 15 7.91 -4.60 -12.76
N ILE A 16 8.63 -3.50 -12.90
CA ILE A 16 9.65 -3.03 -11.94
C ILE A 16 9.28 -1.64 -11.43
N ASP A 17 9.70 -1.29 -10.22
CA ASP A 17 9.61 0.10 -9.78
C ASP A 17 10.67 0.93 -10.51
N GLY A 18 10.25 2.05 -11.09
CA GLY A 18 11.08 2.96 -11.85
C GLY A 18 10.76 4.41 -11.54
N ASP A 19 11.76 5.28 -11.65
CA ASP A 19 11.60 6.73 -11.54
C ASP A 19 11.41 7.32 -12.94
N ILE A 20 10.25 7.93 -13.16
CA ILE A 20 9.93 8.71 -14.36
C ILE A 20 9.44 10.07 -13.87
N GLY A 21 10.15 11.15 -14.23
CA GLY A 21 9.76 12.51 -13.86
C GLY A 21 9.86 12.83 -12.35
N GLY A 22 10.60 12.03 -11.58
CA GLY A 22 10.69 12.17 -10.12
C GLY A 22 9.60 11.41 -9.36
N GLU A 23 8.75 10.65 -10.06
CA GLU A 23 7.74 9.77 -9.48
C GLU A 23 8.16 8.30 -9.60
N VAL A 24 8.25 7.61 -8.46
CA VAL A 24 8.49 6.16 -8.42
C VAL A 24 7.17 5.44 -8.68
N GLN A 25 7.11 4.72 -9.80
CA GLN A 25 5.90 4.04 -10.24
C GLN A 25 6.21 2.70 -10.94
N PRO A 26 5.22 1.79 -11.08
CA PRO A 26 5.38 0.57 -11.85
C PRO A 26 5.71 0.87 -13.33
N CYS A 27 6.82 0.32 -13.79
CA CYS A 27 7.39 0.54 -15.11
C CYS A 27 7.73 -0.77 -15.81
N VAL A 28 7.94 -0.68 -17.12
CA VAL A 28 8.30 -1.79 -18.00
C VAL A 28 9.46 -1.40 -18.90
N ASP A 29 10.46 -2.28 -19.03
CA ASP A 29 11.52 -2.12 -20.02
C ASP A 29 10.98 -2.31 -21.45
N ALA A 30 11.15 -1.28 -22.29
CA ALA A 30 10.60 -1.27 -23.64
C ALA A 30 11.20 -2.39 -24.52
N ARG A 31 12.47 -2.78 -24.31
CA ARG A 31 13.08 -3.87 -25.11
C ARG A 31 12.45 -5.20 -24.78
N THR A 32 12.16 -5.43 -23.52
CA THR A 32 11.51 -6.65 -23.04
C THR A 32 10.09 -6.72 -23.56
N LEU A 33 9.33 -5.61 -23.49
CA LEU A 33 8.01 -5.52 -24.10
C LEU A 33 8.05 -5.77 -25.61
N HIS A 34 8.99 -5.15 -26.34
CA HIS A 34 9.12 -5.34 -27.78
C HIS A 34 9.43 -6.80 -28.17
N LYS A 35 10.37 -7.45 -27.46
CA LYS A 35 10.70 -8.86 -27.66
C LYS A 35 9.48 -9.76 -27.44
N TRP A 36 8.64 -9.42 -26.47
CA TRP A 36 7.39 -10.12 -26.20
C TRP A 36 6.38 -9.97 -27.34
N LEU A 37 6.18 -8.74 -27.82
CA LEU A 37 5.16 -8.40 -28.81
C LEU A 37 5.42 -9.03 -30.18
N LYS A 38 6.68 -9.36 -30.52
CA LYS A 38 7.08 -10.07 -31.75
C LYS A 38 6.46 -9.49 -33.04
N ASN A 39 6.38 -8.16 -33.12
CA ASN A 39 5.77 -7.48 -34.27
C ASN A 39 6.65 -7.46 -35.54
N GLY A 40 7.91 -7.89 -35.44
CA GLY A 40 8.82 -8.02 -36.59
C GLY A 40 9.65 -6.77 -36.88
N ASP A 41 9.38 -5.65 -36.21
CA ASP A 41 10.10 -4.40 -36.42
C ASP A 41 11.47 -4.41 -35.70
N MET A 42 12.39 -3.58 -36.19
CA MET A 42 13.60 -3.27 -35.42
C MET A 42 13.23 -2.36 -34.25
N PHE A 43 13.61 -2.76 -33.02
CA PHE A 43 13.29 -2.04 -31.77
C PHE A 43 13.44 -0.51 -31.87
N ALA A 44 14.56 -0.03 -32.41
CA ALA A 44 14.84 1.41 -32.48
C ALA A 44 13.87 2.18 -33.39
N ASN A 45 13.39 1.55 -34.47
CA ASN A 45 12.39 2.13 -35.36
C ASN A 45 11.00 2.05 -34.72
N TRP A 46 10.69 0.89 -34.14
CA TRP A 46 9.43 0.65 -33.45
C TRP A 46 9.18 1.68 -32.35
N ILE A 47 10.09 1.80 -31.38
CA ILE A 47 9.87 2.67 -30.21
C ILE A 47 9.76 4.15 -30.61
N LYS A 48 10.61 4.62 -31.53
CA LYS A 48 10.55 6.00 -32.03
C LYS A 48 9.27 6.27 -32.80
N SER A 49 8.83 5.31 -33.61
CA SER A 49 7.58 5.40 -34.36
C SER A 49 6.38 5.48 -33.42
N ARG A 50 6.34 4.62 -32.40
CA ARG A 50 5.26 4.59 -31.41
C ARG A 50 5.21 5.86 -30.56
N ILE A 51 6.35 6.30 -30.01
CA ILE A 51 6.44 7.57 -29.28
C ILE A 51 5.91 8.74 -30.13
N LYS A 52 6.35 8.83 -31.38
CA LYS A 52 5.90 9.89 -32.28
C LYS A 52 4.42 9.80 -32.64
N THR A 53 3.91 8.59 -32.88
CA THR A 53 2.54 8.37 -33.35
C THR A 53 1.51 8.66 -32.26
N TYR A 54 1.80 8.24 -31.03
CA TYR A 54 0.90 8.39 -29.88
C TYR A 54 1.20 9.63 -29.03
N GLY A 55 2.27 10.37 -29.34
CA GLY A 55 2.60 11.62 -28.68
C GLY A 55 3.14 11.45 -27.27
N PHE A 56 3.81 10.32 -26.97
CA PHE A 56 4.36 10.08 -25.64
C PHE A 56 5.43 11.11 -25.27
N ILE A 57 5.41 11.55 -24.02
CA ILE A 57 6.25 12.63 -23.47
C ILE A 57 7.35 12.05 -22.58
N GLU A 58 8.60 12.48 -22.80
CA GLU A 58 9.72 12.09 -21.96
C GLU A 58 9.59 12.70 -20.55
N ASN A 59 9.85 11.91 -19.52
CA ASN A 59 9.64 12.20 -18.10
C ASN A 59 8.17 12.26 -17.64
N GLU A 60 7.22 11.88 -18.50
CA GLU A 60 5.82 11.65 -18.11
C GLU A 60 5.43 10.21 -18.47
N ASP A 61 5.61 9.84 -19.74
CA ASP A 61 5.22 8.53 -20.30
C ASP A 61 6.39 7.54 -20.35
N PHE A 62 7.60 8.04 -20.52
CA PHE A 62 8.80 7.23 -20.58
C PHE A 62 10.05 7.98 -20.12
N ALA A 63 11.09 7.25 -19.74
CA ALA A 63 12.42 7.79 -19.47
C ALA A 63 13.48 7.09 -20.31
N LEU A 64 14.52 7.82 -20.70
CA LEU A 64 15.66 7.25 -21.42
C LEU A 64 16.68 6.65 -20.46
N ILE A 65 16.99 5.37 -20.63
CA ILE A 65 18.09 4.69 -19.96
C ILE A 65 19.30 4.75 -20.89
N LEU A 66 20.26 5.62 -20.56
CA LEU A 66 21.54 5.68 -21.26
C LEU A 66 22.44 4.55 -20.75
N GLU A 67 22.59 3.50 -21.55
CA GLU A 67 23.62 2.49 -21.31
C GLU A 67 24.99 3.11 -21.63
N ASN A 68 25.86 3.21 -20.61
CA ASN A 68 27.28 3.51 -20.80
C ASN A 68 28.01 2.27 -21.33
N THR A 69 27.62 1.77 -22.51
CA THR A 69 28.38 0.71 -23.16
C THR A 69 29.76 1.27 -23.54
N LYS A 70 30.82 0.64 -23.00
CA LYS A 70 32.23 0.99 -23.28
C LYS A 70 32.42 1.28 -24.77
N ILE A 71 32.88 2.49 -25.08
CA ILE A 71 33.18 2.96 -26.43
C ILE A 71 34.04 1.89 -27.12
N LYS A 72 33.48 1.16 -28.08
CA LYS A 72 34.29 0.30 -28.95
C LYS A 72 35.12 1.24 -29.83
N LYS A 73 36.39 1.44 -29.47
CA LYS A 73 37.36 2.17 -30.29
C LYS A 73 37.64 1.36 -31.57
N GLY A 74 36.84 1.61 -32.61
CA GLY A 74 37.00 1.08 -33.95
C GLY A 74 36.50 2.09 -34.98
N ARG A 75 36.98 1.99 -36.23
CA ARG A 75 36.59 2.85 -37.36
C ARG A 75 35.12 2.62 -37.71
N GLY A 76 34.21 3.18 -36.93
CA GLY A 76 32.77 3.02 -37.09
C GLY A 76 32.01 3.45 -35.85
N GLY A 77 31.76 4.76 -35.74
CA GLY A 77 30.68 5.41 -34.97
C GLY A 77 30.42 4.96 -33.52
N ASN A 78 30.51 5.91 -32.58
CA ASN A 78 30.03 5.75 -31.20
C ASN A 78 28.51 5.52 -31.18
N ARG A 79 28.06 4.26 -31.22
CA ARG A 79 26.63 3.90 -31.22
C ARG A 79 26.20 3.53 -29.80
N ARG A 80 25.95 4.54 -28.96
CA ARG A 80 25.30 4.34 -27.66
C ARG A 80 23.92 3.71 -27.87
N SER A 81 23.66 2.56 -27.25
CA SER A 81 22.30 2.01 -27.15
C SER A 81 21.49 2.94 -26.25
N VAL A 82 20.34 3.38 -26.75
CA VAL A 82 19.35 4.10 -25.94
C VAL A 82 18.25 3.11 -25.63
N ASP A 83 18.04 2.88 -24.35
CA ASP A 83 16.98 2.03 -23.82
C ASP A 83 15.89 2.92 -23.23
N TYR A 84 14.68 2.39 -23.12
CA TYR A 84 13.50 3.16 -22.74
C TYR A 84 12.80 2.43 -21.61
N LEU A 85 12.55 3.16 -20.52
CA LEU A 85 11.67 2.74 -19.45
C LEU A 85 10.30 3.35 -19.69
N LEU A 86 9.25 2.53 -19.71
CA LEU A 86 7.89 2.96 -19.99
C LEU A 86 7.07 2.91 -18.70
N THR A 87 6.15 3.85 -18.51
CA THR A 87 5.10 3.68 -17.50
C THR A 87 4.26 2.45 -17.81
N LEU A 88 3.61 1.88 -16.80
CA LEU A 88 2.72 0.75 -16.99
C LEU A 88 1.53 1.11 -17.90
N ASP A 89 1.07 2.36 -17.89
CA ASP A 89 0.02 2.87 -18.78
C ASP A 89 0.43 2.81 -20.25
N VAL A 90 1.61 3.33 -20.57
CA VAL A 90 2.16 3.28 -21.92
C VAL A 90 2.41 1.85 -22.38
N ALA A 91 2.89 0.98 -21.49
CA ALA A 91 3.07 -0.44 -21.81
C ALA A 91 1.73 -1.13 -22.16
N LYS A 92 0.64 -0.80 -21.46
CA LYS A 92 -0.72 -1.28 -21.78
C LYS A 92 -1.22 -0.75 -23.12
N GLU A 93 -0.98 0.54 -23.40
CA GLU A 93 -1.36 1.18 -24.65
C GLU A 93 -0.62 0.56 -25.84
N LEU A 94 0.71 0.44 -25.75
CA LEU A 94 1.53 -0.23 -26.76
C LEU A 94 1.06 -1.67 -27.02
N SER A 95 0.79 -2.42 -25.96
CA SER A 95 0.26 -3.79 -26.07
C SER A 95 -1.10 -3.86 -26.77
N MET A 96 -1.93 -2.82 -26.62
CA MET A 96 -3.22 -2.71 -27.29
C MET A 96 -3.06 -2.39 -28.77
N VAL A 97 -2.20 -1.43 -29.12
CA VAL A 97 -2.06 -0.94 -30.50
C VAL A 97 -1.28 -1.87 -31.42
N GLU A 98 -0.43 -2.76 -30.88
CA GLU A 98 0.17 -3.83 -31.68
C GLU A 98 -0.89 -4.80 -32.25
N ASN A 99 -2.09 -4.86 -31.65
CA ASN A 99 -3.24 -5.60 -32.15
C ASN A 99 -2.93 -7.06 -32.55
N ASN A 100 -2.06 -7.73 -31.79
CA ASN A 100 -1.68 -9.11 -32.01
C ASN A 100 -1.97 -9.98 -30.75
N GLU A 101 -1.81 -11.29 -30.86
CA GLU A 101 -2.09 -12.20 -29.74
C GLU A 101 -1.18 -11.92 -28.53
N GLN A 102 0.10 -11.67 -28.76
CA GLN A 102 1.06 -11.38 -27.69
C GLN A 102 0.74 -10.07 -26.97
N GLY A 103 0.29 -9.05 -27.69
CA GLY A 103 -0.20 -7.78 -27.16
C GLY A 103 -1.47 -7.95 -26.33
N ARG A 104 -2.41 -8.81 -26.76
CA ARG A 104 -3.59 -9.15 -25.95
C ARG A 104 -3.22 -9.81 -24.63
N ILE A 105 -2.25 -10.73 -24.64
CA ILE A 105 -1.74 -11.40 -23.45
C ILE A 105 -1.04 -10.39 -22.53
N ALA A 106 -0.12 -9.58 -23.07
CA ALA A 106 0.62 -8.56 -22.33
C ALA A 106 -0.33 -7.55 -21.66
N ARG A 107 -1.30 -7.01 -22.41
CA ARG A 107 -2.33 -6.10 -21.89
C ARG A 107 -3.09 -6.73 -20.72
N ARG A 108 -3.54 -7.99 -20.84
CA ARG A 108 -4.28 -8.66 -19.78
C ARG A 108 -3.43 -8.89 -18.53
N TYR A 109 -2.16 -9.23 -18.74
CA TYR A 109 -1.19 -9.38 -17.67
C TYR A 109 -0.99 -8.06 -16.91
N PHE A 110 -0.71 -6.95 -17.60
CA PHE A 110 -0.52 -5.65 -16.95
C PHE A 110 -1.77 -5.17 -16.19
N ILE A 111 -2.96 -5.35 -16.76
CA ILE A 111 -4.23 -5.06 -16.06
C ILE A 111 -4.36 -5.90 -14.79
N ASN A 112 -3.92 -7.16 -14.81
CA ASN A 112 -3.97 -8.02 -13.63
C ASN A 112 -2.97 -7.56 -12.56
N CYS A 113 -1.75 -7.15 -12.95
CA CYS A 113 -0.78 -6.56 -12.03
C CYS A 113 -1.36 -5.34 -11.30
N GLU A 114 -2.01 -4.42 -12.02
CA GLU A 114 -2.65 -3.25 -11.40
C GLU A 114 -3.78 -3.64 -10.44
N LYS A 115 -4.60 -4.64 -10.80
CA LYS A 115 -5.67 -5.12 -9.92
C LYS A 115 -5.11 -5.68 -8.62
N VAL A 116 -4.06 -6.50 -8.70
CA VAL A 116 -3.41 -7.09 -7.52
C VAL A 116 -2.79 -6.00 -6.64
N LEU A 117 -2.04 -5.06 -7.24
CA LEU A 117 -1.47 -3.92 -6.52
C LEU A 117 -2.56 -3.09 -5.82
N ARG A 118 -3.63 -2.77 -6.55
CA ARG A 118 -4.78 -2.01 -6.06
C ARG A 118 -5.47 -2.73 -4.90
N GLN A 119 -5.70 -4.04 -5.01
CA GLN A 119 -6.32 -4.85 -3.96
C GLN A 119 -5.45 -4.91 -2.71
N ALA A 120 -4.13 -5.08 -2.85
CA ALA A 120 -3.21 -5.09 -1.73
C ALA A 120 -3.22 -3.76 -0.96
N VAL A 121 -3.14 -2.63 -1.68
CA VAL A 121 -3.17 -1.29 -1.10
C VAL A 121 -4.51 -1.02 -0.40
N PHE A 122 -5.64 -1.29 -1.06
CA PHE A 122 -6.95 -1.09 -0.45
C PHE A 122 -7.20 -2.02 0.75
N GLY A 123 -6.74 -3.26 0.67
CA GLY A 123 -6.86 -4.22 1.78
C GLY A 123 -6.09 -3.78 3.02
N LEU A 124 -4.89 -3.22 2.84
CA LEU A 124 -4.10 -2.68 3.95
C LEU A 124 -4.72 -1.41 4.52
N MET A 125 -5.20 -0.50 3.67
CA MET A 125 -5.85 0.73 4.11
C MET A 125 -7.15 0.46 4.87
N ASP A 126 -7.95 -0.51 4.44
CA ASP A 126 -9.16 -0.94 5.17
C ASP A 126 -8.82 -1.51 6.56
N GLN A 127 -7.79 -2.34 6.64
CA GLN A 127 -7.29 -2.86 7.92
C GLN A 127 -6.81 -1.73 8.84
N PHE A 128 -6.05 -0.78 8.29
CA PHE A 128 -5.59 0.40 9.03
C PHE A 128 -6.76 1.23 9.56
N ASN A 129 -7.73 1.55 8.70
CA ASN A 129 -8.90 2.34 9.08
C ASN A 129 -9.70 1.66 10.18
N LYS A 130 -9.91 0.33 10.09
CA LYS A 130 -10.58 -0.45 11.13
C LYS A 130 -9.82 -0.38 12.46
N ALA A 131 -8.51 -0.60 12.43
CA ALA A 131 -7.67 -0.53 13.62
C ALA A 131 -7.67 0.87 14.24
N SER A 132 -7.64 1.93 13.42
CA SER A 132 -7.70 3.31 13.90
C SER A 132 -9.03 3.61 14.60
N ILE A 133 -10.15 3.21 14.01
CA ILE A 133 -11.48 3.38 14.62
C ILE A 133 -11.59 2.61 15.94
N GLU A 134 -11.06 1.39 15.97
CA GLU A 134 -11.07 0.57 17.18
C GLU A 134 -10.22 1.18 18.30
N PHE A 135 -9.04 1.71 17.95
CA PHE A 135 -8.18 2.44 18.86
C PHE A 135 -8.88 3.66 19.47
N ASP A 136 -9.53 4.49 18.65
CA ASP A 136 -10.24 5.68 19.12
C ASP A 136 -11.36 5.32 20.11
N LYS A 137 -12.12 4.26 19.82
CA LYS A 137 -13.16 3.74 20.73
C LYS A 137 -12.57 3.30 22.07
N PHE A 138 -11.47 2.56 22.06
CA PHE A 138 -10.84 2.11 23.30
C PHE A 138 -10.25 3.27 24.11
N SER A 139 -9.67 4.27 23.44
CA SER A 139 -9.18 5.49 24.06
C SER A 139 -10.29 6.25 24.78
N GLU A 140 -11.47 6.37 24.16
CA GLU A 140 -12.65 7.01 24.76
C GLU A 140 -13.16 6.23 25.98
N ILE A 141 -13.26 4.91 25.88
CA ILE A 141 -13.68 4.02 26.98
C ILE A 141 -12.73 4.16 28.16
N ALA A 142 -11.42 4.08 27.94
CA ALA A 142 -10.42 4.20 28.99
C ALA A 142 -10.49 5.58 29.67
N SER A 143 -10.67 6.65 28.88
CA SER A 143 -10.84 8.02 29.38
C SER A 143 -12.11 8.19 30.22
N SER A 144 -13.22 7.58 29.81
CA SER A 144 -14.48 7.57 30.57
C SER A 144 -14.35 6.81 31.89
N ALA A 145 -13.74 5.61 31.85
CA ALA A 145 -13.49 4.78 33.02
C ALA A 145 -12.58 5.49 34.03
N GLY A 146 -11.50 6.12 33.57
CA GLY A 146 -10.59 6.89 34.42
C GLY A 146 -11.29 8.05 35.16
N ARG A 147 -12.13 8.81 34.45
CA ARG A 147 -12.95 9.87 35.06
C ARG A 147 -13.91 9.30 36.11
N THR A 148 -14.60 8.21 35.77
CA THR A 148 -15.56 7.54 36.67
C THR A 148 -14.89 7.05 37.94
N LEU A 149 -13.76 6.35 37.82
CA LEU A 149 -12.98 5.86 38.95
C LEU A 149 -12.50 7.01 39.85
N SER A 150 -12.08 8.13 39.24
CA SER A 150 -11.68 9.32 40.00
C SER A 150 -12.84 9.88 40.82
N ILE A 151 -14.02 10.02 40.21
CA ILE A 151 -15.24 10.53 40.86
C ILE A 151 -15.68 9.57 41.98
N VAL A 152 -15.78 8.28 41.68
CA VAL A 152 -16.20 7.27 42.66
C VAL A 152 -15.24 7.19 43.84
N GLY A 153 -13.93 7.18 43.57
CA GLY A 153 -12.90 7.07 44.60
C GLY A 153 -12.82 8.30 45.50
N LYS A 154 -12.86 9.51 44.92
CA LYS A 154 -12.69 10.77 45.67
C LYS A 154 -13.96 11.24 46.38
N GLN A 155 -15.14 11.01 45.79
CA GLN A 155 -16.39 11.61 46.26
C GLN A 155 -17.36 10.55 46.83
N TYR A 156 -17.77 9.58 46.02
CA TYR A 156 -18.85 8.66 46.40
C TYR A 156 -18.43 7.68 47.48
N LYS A 157 -17.22 7.10 47.42
CA LYS A 157 -16.78 6.09 48.40
C LYS A 157 -16.67 6.65 49.82
N PRO A 158 -16.08 7.82 50.08
CA PRO A 158 -16.10 8.45 51.40
C PRO A 158 -17.52 8.76 51.89
N GLN A 159 -18.38 9.32 51.02
CA GLN A 159 -19.77 9.64 51.36
C GLN A 159 -20.58 8.38 51.72
N ALA A 160 -20.44 7.31 50.94
CA ALA A 160 -21.08 6.04 51.22
C ALA A 160 -20.60 5.43 52.54
N LYS A 161 -19.29 5.47 52.82
CA LYS A 161 -18.74 5.02 54.10
C LYS A 161 -19.31 5.82 55.27
N GLN A 162 -19.34 7.15 55.15
CA GLN A 162 -19.92 8.01 56.18
C GLN A 162 -21.40 7.69 56.43
N LYS A 163 -22.19 7.49 55.37
CA LYS A 163 -23.60 7.10 55.46
C LYS A 163 -23.79 5.78 56.20
N VAL A 164 -22.92 4.79 55.93
CA VAL A 164 -22.96 3.48 56.62
C VAL A 164 -22.67 3.65 58.09
N GLU A 165 -21.65 4.41 58.47
CA GLU A 165 -21.33 4.67 59.89
C GLU A 165 -22.47 5.42 60.60
N GLU A 166 -23.06 6.44 59.98
CA GLU A 166 -24.23 7.15 60.53
C GLU A 166 -25.41 6.21 60.80
N LEU A 167 -25.71 5.31 59.85
CA LEU A 167 -26.79 4.33 60.01
C LEU A 167 -26.45 3.30 61.09
N LYS A 168 -25.19 2.85 61.17
CA LYS A 168 -24.72 1.94 62.22
C LYS A 168 -24.94 2.55 63.61
N THR A 169 -24.59 3.83 63.80
CA THR A 169 -24.85 4.54 65.06
C THR A 169 -26.34 4.61 65.39
N LYS A 170 -27.22 4.80 64.39
CA LYS A 170 -28.68 4.83 64.60
C LYS A 170 -29.27 3.46 64.93
N VAL A 171 -28.70 2.38 64.40
CA VAL A 171 -29.19 1.01 64.62
C VAL A 171 -28.66 0.42 65.93
N GLN A 172 -27.48 0.83 66.40
CA GLN A 172 -26.81 0.31 67.60
C GLN A 172 -27.70 0.24 68.87
N PRO A 173 -28.53 1.26 69.21
CA PRO A 173 -29.40 1.23 70.39
C PRO A 173 -30.56 0.22 70.27
N HIS A 174 -30.97 -0.12 69.04
CA HIS A 174 -32.05 -1.07 68.78
C HIS A 174 -31.57 -2.53 68.77
N LEU A 175 -30.27 -2.77 68.65
CA LEU A 175 -29.66 -4.11 68.71
C LEU A 175 -29.34 -4.55 70.15
N THR A 176 -29.05 -3.61 71.06
CA THR A 176 -28.67 -3.90 72.46
C THR A 176 -29.78 -4.47 73.33
N HIS A 177 -31.05 -4.48 72.87
CA HIS A 177 -32.16 -5.11 73.58
C HIS A 177 -32.40 -6.59 73.23
N LEU A 178 -31.63 -7.18 72.28
CA LEU A 178 -31.83 -8.55 71.80
C LEU A 178 -30.89 -9.60 72.43
N GLU A 179 -29.92 -9.20 73.26
CA GLU A 179 -28.94 -10.12 73.87
C GLU A 179 -29.27 -10.56 75.30
N LEU A 180 -30.47 -10.28 75.84
CA LEU A 180 -30.79 -10.58 77.23
C LEU A 180 -31.61 -11.85 77.52
N HIS A 181 -31.96 -12.68 76.54
CA HIS A 181 -32.64 -13.97 76.81
C HIS A 181 -32.01 -15.11 76.03
N ASN A 182 -31.03 -15.76 76.65
CA ASN A 182 -30.70 -17.17 76.45
C ASN A 182 -30.05 -17.68 77.75
N ASP A 183 -30.90 -17.89 78.76
CA ASP A 183 -30.70 -18.88 79.83
C ASP A 183 -31.57 -20.11 79.49
#